data_AF-M1PMS9-F1
#
_entry.id   AF-M1PMS9-F1
#
_cell.length_a   1.000
_cell.length_b   1.000
_cell.length_c   1.000
_cell.angle_alpha   90.00
_cell.angle_beta   90.00
_cell.angle_gamma   90.00
#
_symmetry.space_group_name_H-M   'P 1'
#
loop_
_entity.id
_entity.type
_entity.pdbx_description
1 polymer ?
#
loop_
_entity_poly.entity_id
_entity_poly.type
_entity_poly.pdbx_seq_one_letter_code
_entity_poly.pdbx_strand_id
1 'polypeptide(L)'
;MFAPILQSSLITSCLTLTLILIFSTQTFPQEKEQSDIIDQNKAIEVFRGEKDDIPLLDQATQDTFDAGHETLSEKVISAATWLDSFFDDTRYSQEENKTRAKLKLMAGIQKYESLDFKPRVSIRLHLPHAQNRLNLLFTANDDEDFDVDRRGNALNSRDDDSEITGSLQYFLKQTEKLNISASAGLSTSYLYAGLRYRGLYDYGSWQGRFTSRFRYYTDDGFESRNQYDLERKVSEKFLFRTTLEANWEEERNGVPHAVIFSLYHVLNSDRAILYEAGNYLQTSPSYQLTDTVFGLRYRQRFYRDWLVTEVAPQISFPKEHDRNFVPGIIVKLEAEFGYTSYEQQFRNIFSF
;
A
#
# COMPACT_ATOMS: atom_id res chain seq x y z
N MET A 1 33.00 6.83 33.21
CA MET A 1 34.27 6.43 32.57
C MET A 1 33.92 5.40 31.50
N PHE A 2 33.96 5.84 30.24
CA PHE A 2 34.05 5.13 28.95
C PHE A 2 33.21 3.86 28.65
N ALA A 3 32.28 4.00 27.70
CA ALA A 3 31.91 3.02 26.65
C ALA A 3 33.06 2.96 25.58
N PRO A 4 33.07 2.15 24.47
CA PRO A 4 31.90 1.62 23.73
C PRO A 4 32.09 0.30 22.92
N ILE A 5 31.10 0.02 22.04
CA ILE A 5 31.13 -0.73 20.75
C ILE A 5 30.48 -2.12 20.76
N LEU A 6 29.18 -2.17 20.44
CA LEU A 6 28.56 -3.21 19.60
C LEU A 6 27.15 -2.76 19.16
N GLN A 7 27.09 -1.72 18.33
CA GLN A 7 25.90 -1.29 17.61
C GLN A 7 26.30 -1.00 16.16
N SER A 8 26.30 -2.02 15.29
CA SER A 8 26.38 -1.80 13.84
C SER A 8 25.99 -2.99 12.94
N SER A 9 25.56 -4.16 13.45
CA SER A 9 25.37 -5.34 12.58
C SER A 9 23.93 -5.61 12.10
N LEU A 10 22.90 -4.97 12.65
CA LEU A 10 21.50 -5.23 12.25
C LEU A 10 20.97 -4.28 11.17
N ILE A 11 21.51 -3.06 11.07
CA ILE A 11 21.06 -2.07 10.07
C ILE A 11 21.61 -2.40 8.67
N THR A 12 22.74 -3.12 8.59
CA THR A 12 23.36 -3.50 7.31
C THR A 12 22.70 -4.72 6.66
N SER A 13 21.95 -5.53 7.41
CA SER A 13 21.30 -6.74 6.88
C SER A 13 19.95 -6.47 6.19
N CYS A 14 19.28 -5.36 6.52
CA CYS A 14 18.07 -4.93 5.80
C CYS A 14 18.38 -4.29 4.44
N LEU A 15 19.60 -3.78 4.22
CA LEU A 15 19.97 -3.20 2.92
C LEU A 15 20.40 -4.25 1.89
N THR A 16 20.83 -5.44 2.32
CA THR A 16 21.27 -6.51 1.42
C THR A 16 20.13 -7.39 0.91
N LEU A 17 18.99 -7.46 1.62
CA LEU A 17 17.82 -8.20 1.14
C LEU A 17 17.10 -7.51 -0.03
N THR A 18 17.20 -6.18 -0.15
CA THR A 18 16.60 -5.41 -1.25
C THR A 18 17.34 -5.62 -2.58
N LEU A 19 18.60 -6.09 -2.56
CA LEU A 19 19.40 -6.29 -3.76
C LEU A 19 19.22 -7.70 -4.40
N ILE A 20 18.71 -8.67 -3.64
CA ILE A 20 18.61 -10.07 -4.08
C ILE A 20 17.37 -10.32 -4.97
N LEU A 21 16.37 -9.43 -4.95
CA LEU A 21 15.18 -9.55 -5.80
C LEU A 21 15.36 -9.00 -7.23
N ILE A 22 16.52 -8.41 -7.56
CA ILE A 22 16.80 -7.90 -8.93
C ILE A 22 17.60 -8.92 -9.77
N PHE A 23 18.15 -9.99 -9.18
CA PHE A 23 19.05 -10.92 -9.88
C PHE A 23 18.44 -12.24 -10.36
N SER A 24 17.13 -12.44 -10.31
CA SER A 24 16.50 -13.67 -10.81
C SER A 24 16.12 -13.59 -12.29
N THR A 25 17.06 -13.24 -13.17
CA THR A 25 16.99 -13.61 -14.59
C THR A 25 18.38 -13.90 -15.10
N GLN A 26 18.82 -15.16 -14.98
CA GLN A 26 19.59 -15.91 -15.97
C GLN A 26 20.14 -17.19 -15.32
N THR A 27 19.53 -18.32 -15.66
CA THR A 27 20.08 -19.65 -15.40
C THR A 27 20.63 -20.21 -16.70
N PHE A 28 21.93 -20.51 -16.75
CA PHE A 28 22.49 -21.54 -17.61
C PHE A 28 23.62 -22.30 -16.87
N PRO A 29 23.80 -23.60 -17.12
CA PRO A 29 24.52 -24.51 -16.23
C PRO A 29 26.04 -24.55 -16.48
N GLN A 30 26.78 -24.85 -15.42
CA GLN A 30 28.22 -25.16 -15.47
C GLN A 30 28.48 -26.63 -15.82
N GLU A 31 29.44 -26.87 -16.70
CA GLU A 31 30.20 -28.11 -16.78
C GLU A 31 31.72 -27.82 -16.82
N LYS A 32 32.53 -28.80 -16.44
CA LYS A 32 33.84 -28.71 -15.77
C LYS A 32 35.10 -28.75 -16.67
N GLU A 33 36.15 -28.13 -16.12
CA GLU A 33 37.59 -28.46 -16.11
C GLU A 33 38.52 -28.30 -17.35
N GLN A 34 39.56 -27.46 -17.12
CA GLN A 34 41.01 -27.72 -17.22
C GLN A 34 41.85 -27.01 -18.30
N SER A 35 42.80 -26.22 -17.77
CA SER A 35 44.06 -25.62 -18.26
C SER A 35 44.57 -25.89 -19.68
N ASP A 36 45.00 -24.82 -20.36
CA ASP A 36 46.43 -24.65 -20.73
C ASP A 36 46.79 -23.18 -21.03
N ILE A 37 47.95 -22.77 -20.53
CA ILE A 37 48.52 -21.41 -20.58
C ILE A 37 49.41 -21.31 -21.82
N ILE A 38 48.95 -20.68 -22.91
CA ILE A 38 49.83 -20.13 -23.96
C ILE A 38 49.19 -18.85 -24.57
N ASP A 39 50.00 -17.77 -24.63
CA ASP A 39 49.83 -16.53 -25.40
C ASP A 39 48.78 -15.47 -24.98
N GLN A 40 49.02 -14.81 -23.84
CA GLN A 40 48.28 -13.59 -23.44
C GLN A 40 48.63 -12.31 -24.22
N ASN A 41 49.65 -12.31 -25.08
CA ASN A 41 50.09 -11.07 -25.76
C ASN A 41 49.50 -10.83 -27.15
N LYS A 42 48.64 -11.73 -27.67
CA LYS A 42 47.91 -11.53 -28.94
C LYS A 42 46.42 -11.23 -28.77
N ALA A 43 45.86 -11.40 -27.57
CA ALA A 43 44.45 -11.11 -27.29
C ALA A 43 44.19 -9.64 -26.92
N ILE A 44 45.23 -8.87 -26.55
CA ILE A 44 45.07 -7.49 -26.05
C ILE A 44 44.85 -6.47 -27.20
N GLU A 45 45.23 -6.78 -28.44
CA GLU A 45 44.92 -5.91 -29.60
C GLU A 45 43.57 -6.19 -30.28
N VAL A 46 42.86 -7.28 -29.91
CA VAL A 46 41.57 -7.65 -30.52
C VAL A 46 40.36 -7.15 -29.72
N PHE A 47 40.54 -6.78 -28.44
CA PHE A 47 39.47 -6.23 -27.59
C PHE A 47 39.36 -4.70 -27.61
N ARG A 48 39.96 -4.03 -28.60
CA ARG A 48 39.83 -2.59 -28.82
C ARG A 48 38.93 -2.26 -30.02
N GLY A 49 37.96 -3.13 -30.30
CA GLY A 49 36.87 -2.90 -31.24
C GLY A 49 35.61 -2.48 -30.47
N GLU A 50 35.03 -1.37 -30.91
CA GLU A 50 33.66 -0.91 -30.64
C GLU A 50 33.17 -0.97 -29.18
N LYS A 51 33.15 0.21 -28.54
CA LYS A 51 31.97 0.53 -27.74
C LYS A 51 30.80 0.49 -28.71
N ASP A 52 30.14 -0.66 -28.81
CA ASP A 52 28.79 -0.74 -29.34
C ASP A 52 27.94 0.16 -28.45
N ASP A 53 27.84 1.43 -28.87
CA ASP A 53 26.86 2.36 -28.35
C ASP A 53 25.52 1.65 -28.47
N ILE A 54 24.89 1.35 -27.33
CA ILE A 54 23.49 0.94 -27.25
C ILE A 54 22.76 1.90 -28.21
N PRO A 55 22.10 1.43 -29.29
CA PRO A 55 21.62 2.33 -30.33
C PRO A 55 20.72 3.37 -29.67
N LEU A 56 21.25 4.58 -29.49
CA LEU A 56 20.50 5.69 -28.93
C LEU A 56 19.43 5.95 -29.98
N LEU A 57 18.17 5.69 -29.62
CA LEU A 57 17.02 6.11 -30.40
C LEU A 57 17.25 7.57 -30.81
N ASP A 58 16.89 7.96 -32.03
CA ASP A 58 17.01 9.36 -32.43
C ASP A 58 16.27 10.24 -31.41
N GLN A 59 16.72 11.49 -31.24
CA GLN A 59 16.19 12.37 -30.20
C GLN A 59 14.66 12.55 -30.33
N ALA A 60 14.14 12.56 -31.56
CA ALA A 60 12.70 12.64 -31.83
C ALA A 60 11.92 11.39 -31.37
N THR A 61 12.51 10.21 -31.48
CA THR A 61 11.95 8.93 -31.03
C THR A 61 12.03 8.81 -29.52
N GLN A 62 13.11 9.29 -28.89
CA GLN A 62 13.20 9.43 -27.43
C GLN A 62 12.12 10.38 -26.91
N ASP A 63 11.99 11.57 -27.49
CA ASP A 63 10.98 12.58 -27.09
C ASP A 63 9.54 12.04 -27.26
N THR A 64 9.27 11.28 -28.33
CA THR A 64 7.95 10.66 -28.56
C THR A 64 7.68 9.54 -27.56
N PHE A 65 8.68 8.73 -27.25
CA PHE A 65 8.57 7.65 -26.27
C PHE A 65 8.36 8.23 -24.86
N ASP A 66 9.09 9.27 -24.49
CA ASP A 66 8.98 9.97 -23.21
C ASP A 66 7.62 10.65 -23.06
N ALA A 67 7.09 11.29 -24.10
CA ALA A 67 5.74 11.87 -24.09
C ALA A 67 4.64 10.79 -23.98
N GLY A 68 4.83 9.65 -24.66
CA GLY A 68 3.94 8.50 -24.57
C GLY A 68 3.95 7.88 -23.17
N HIS A 69 5.14 7.78 -22.58
CA HIS A 69 5.37 7.32 -21.21
C HIS A 69 4.66 8.23 -20.22
N GLU A 70 4.93 9.53 -20.24
CA GLU A 70 4.32 10.51 -19.34
C GLU A 70 2.79 10.46 -19.37
N THR A 71 2.20 10.40 -20.58
CA THR A 71 0.75 10.31 -20.75
C THR A 71 0.16 9.02 -20.16
N LEU A 72 0.85 7.89 -20.30
CA LEU A 72 0.39 6.61 -19.75
C LEU A 72 0.47 6.62 -18.23
N SER A 73 1.57 7.14 -17.68
CA SER A 73 1.82 7.21 -16.25
C SER A 73 0.82 8.12 -15.54
N GLU A 74 0.54 9.30 -16.11
CA GLU A 74 -0.50 10.19 -15.62
C GLU A 74 -1.87 9.51 -15.56
N LYS A 75 -2.22 8.71 -16.58
CA LYS A 75 -3.48 7.95 -16.61
C LYS A 75 -3.53 6.86 -15.54
N VAL A 76 -2.43 6.15 -15.30
CA VAL A 76 -2.36 5.12 -14.24
C VAL A 76 -2.49 5.78 -12.88
N ILE A 77 -1.72 6.84 -12.60
CA ILE A 77 -1.78 7.60 -11.34
C ILE A 77 -3.18 8.15 -11.10
N SER A 78 -3.82 8.72 -12.12
CA SER A 78 -5.17 9.28 -12.01
C SER A 78 -6.21 8.19 -11.72
N ALA A 79 -6.15 7.06 -12.44
CA ALA A 79 -7.02 5.92 -12.21
C ALA A 79 -6.85 5.33 -10.80
N ALA A 80 -5.61 5.15 -10.35
CA ALA A 80 -5.29 4.69 -9.01
C ALA A 80 -5.82 5.65 -7.94
N THR A 81 -5.59 6.96 -8.11
CA THR A 81 -6.08 7.99 -7.19
C THR A 81 -7.61 7.98 -7.08
N TRP A 82 -8.31 7.85 -8.20
CA TRP A 82 -9.77 7.75 -8.21
C TRP A 82 -10.25 6.46 -7.52
N LEU A 83 -9.62 5.32 -7.80
CA LEU A 83 -9.98 4.04 -7.17
C LEU A 83 -9.75 4.07 -5.66
N ASP A 84 -8.61 4.59 -5.23
CA ASP A 84 -8.27 4.73 -3.81
C ASP A 84 -9.29 5.63 -3.09
N SER A 85 -9.73 6.70 -3.76
CA SER A 85 -10.79 7.57 -3.27
C SER A 85 -12.15 6.86 -3.24
N PHE A 86 -12.52 6.13 -4.30
CA PHE A 86 -13.81 5.44 -4.41
C PHE A 86 -13.96 4.34 -3.37
N PHE A 87 -12.91 3.54 -3.13
CA PHE A 87 -12.89 2.48 -2.12
C PHE A 87 -12.57 2.99 -0.70
N ASP A 88 -12.41 4.30 -0.51
CA ASP A 88 -11.96 4.96 0.72
C ASP A 88 -10.74 4.27 1.37
N ASP A 89 -9.75 3.97 0.53
CA ASP A 89 -8.49 3.40 0.95
C ASP A 89 -7.76 4.38 1.87
N THR A 90 -7.19 3.88 2.97
CA THR A 90 -6.45 4.70 3.94
C THR A 90 -5.34 5.52 3.28
N ARG A 91 -4.81 5.05 2.14
CA ARG A 91 -3.83 5.78 1.33
C ARG A 91 -4.36 7.10 0.77
N TYR A 92 -5.64 7.20 0.44
CA TYR A 92 -6.28 8.43 -0.02
C TYR A 92 -6.47 9.40 1.14
N SER A 93 -7.05 8.93 2.24
CA SER A 93 -7.36 9.79 3.39
C SER A 93 -6.11 10.44 3.98
N GLN A 94 -4.99 9.71 4.06
CA GLN A 94 -3.73 10.20 4.64
C GLN A 94 -3.05 11.33 3.86
N GLU A 95 -3.35 11.46 2.57
CA GLU A 95 -2.74 12.46 1.68
C GLU A 95 -3.72 13.59 1.32
N GLU A 96 -4.99 13.42 1.67
CA GLU A 96 -6.02 14.41 1.43
C GLU A 96 -5.86 15.60 2.40
N ASN A 97 -5.76 16.79 1.79
CA ASN A 97 -5.63 18.06 2.50
C ASN A 97 -6.96 18.82 2.47
N LYS A 98 -8.05 18.16 2.89
CA LYS A 98 -9.41 18.69 2.83
C LYS A 98 -10.18 18.38 4.10
N THR A 99 -11.15 19.24 4.38
CA THR A 99 -12.09 19.04 5.48
C THR A 99 -13.14 18.00 5.08
N ARG A 100 -13.25 16.92 5.86
CA ARG A 100 -14.21 15.84 5.67
C ARG A 100 -14.64 15.25 6.99
N ALA A 101 -15.88 14.78 7.07
CA ALA A 101 -16.39 13.99 8.17
C ALA A 101 -17.00 12.70 7.62
N LYS A 102 -16.72 11.57 8.25
CA LYS A 102 -17.17 10.25 7.84
C LYS A 102 -17.79 9.50 8.99
N LEU A 103 -18.90 8.85 8.70
CA LEU A 103 -19.52 7.84 9.53
C LEU A 103 -19.50 6.53 8.76
N LYS A 104 -18.90 5.49 9.32
CA LYS A 104 -18.88 4.14 8.77
C LYS A 104 -19.53 3.18 9.76
N LEU A 105 -20.44 2.36 9.28
CA LEU A 105 -21.02 1.25 10.02
C LEU A 105 -20.60 -0.04 9.30
N MET A 106 -19.78 -0.85 9.95
CA MET A 106 -19.33 -2.14 9.43
C MET A 106 -19.96 -3.27 10.25
N ALA A 107 -20.48 -4.28 9.55
CA ALA A 107 -20.93 -5.53 10.15
C ALA A 107 -20.28 -6.68 9.40
N GLY A 108 -19.67 -7.63 10.10
CA GLY A 108 -19.01 -8.77 9.49
C GLY A 108 -19.29 -10.07 10.23
N ILE A 109 -19.44 -11.15 9.48
CA ILE A 109 -19.59 -12.49 10.04
C ILE A 109 -18.72 -13.46 9.26
N GLN A 110 -18.07 -14.36 9.97
CA GLN A 110 -17.22 -15.41 9.40
C GLN A 110 -17.44 -16.70 10.16
N LYS A 111 -17.26 -17.82 9.46
CA LYS A 111 -17.31 -19.13 10.10
C LYS A 111 -16.27 -19.21 11.21
N TYR A 112 -16.66 -19.76 12.36
CA TYR A 112 -15.89 -19.84 13.61
C TYR A 112 -15.82 -18.56 14.45
N GLU A 113 -16.29 -17.43 13.93
CA GLU A 113 -16.35 -16.16 14.66
C GLU A 113 -17.79 -15.69 14.91
N SER A 114 -17.96 -14.81 15.90
CA SER A 114 -19.22 -14.13 16.15
C SER A 114 -19.46 -13.00 15.15
N LEU A 115 -20.69 -12.48 15.12
CA LEU A 115 -20.98 -11.23 14.43
C LEU A 115 -20.16 -10.10 15.05
N ASP A 116 -19.37 -9.43 14.23
CA ASP A 116 -18.58 -8.25 14.58
C ASP A 116 -19.28 -6.99 14.04
N PHE A 117 -19.41 -5.96 14.87
CA PHE A 117 -20.05 -4.71 14.50
C PHE A 117 -19.19 -3.53 14.94
N LYS A 118 -18.69 -2.78 13.96
CA LYS A 118 -17.69 -1.71 14.17
C LYS A 118 -18.21 -0.37 13.62
N PRO A 119 -18.77 0.50 14.47
CA PRO A 119 -19.09 1.87 14.10
C PRO A 119 -17.83 2.74 14.20
N ARG A 120 -17.50 3.49 13.15
CA ARG A 120 -16.35 4.38 13.08
C ARG A 120 -16.77 5.79 12.71
N VAL A 121 -16.20 6.77 13.41
CA VAL A 121 -16.38 8.19 13.11
C VAL A 121 -15.01 8.80 12.88
N SER A 122 -14.85 9.53 11.78
CA SER A 122 -13.59 10.20 11.44
C SER A 122 -13.90 11.63 10.99
N ILE A 123 -13.25 12.61 11.60
CA ILE A 123 -13.37 14.02 11.27
C ILE A 123 -11.96 14.54 10.98
N ARG A 124 -11.75 15.04 9.77
CA ARG A 124 -10.54 15.71 9.35
C ARG A 124 -10.86 17.16 9.07
N LEU A 125 -10.14 18.06 9.73
CA LEU A 125 -10.27 19.50 9.55
C LEU A 125 -8.98 20.03 8.92
N HIS A 126 -9.11 20.55 7.71
CA HIS A 126 -8.03 21.28 7.06
C HIS A 126 -7.99 22.72 7.59
N LEU A 127 -6.80 23.20 7.98
CA LEU A 127 -6.63 24.54 8.55
C LEU A 127 -6.00 25.49 7.51
N PRO A 128 -6.80 26.27 6.75
CA PRO A 128 -6.31 27.07 5.62
C PRO A 128 -5.35 28.21 6.03
N HIS A 129 -5.53 28.75 7.24
CA HIS A 129 -4.69 29.84 7.75
C HIS A 129 -3.33 29.35 8.29
N ALA A 130 -3.11 28.04 8.38
CA ALA A 130 -1.85 27.41 8.81
C ALA A 130 -0.96 27.03 7.61
N GLN A 131 -0.80 27.95 6.65
CA GLN A 131 -0.01 27.77 5.42
C GLN A 131 -0.39 26.52 4.59
N ASN A 132 -1.62 26.02 4.73
CA ASN A 132 -2.12 24.80 4.09
C ASN A 132 -1.30 23.52 4.38
N ARG A 133 -0.56 23.46 5.49
CA ARG A 133 0.29 22.30 5.83
C ARG A 133 -0.16 21.55 7.07
N LEU A 134 -1.24 21.99 7.70
CA LEU A 134 -1.68 21.47 8.99
C LEU A 134 -3.10 20.92 8.89
N ASN A 135 -3.25 19.67 9.30
CA ASN A 135 -4.54 18.99 9.44
C ASN A 135 -4.73 18.58 10.90
N LEU A 136 -5.97 18.74 11.37
CA LEU A 136 -6.42 18.21 12.65
C LEU A 136 -7.35 17.02 12.37
N LEU A 137 -7.02 15.87 12.94
CA LEU A 137 -7.75 14.63 12.75
C LEU A 137 -8.33 14.22 14.10
N PHE A 138 -9.60 13.85 14.10
CA PHE A 138 -10.27 13.22 15.22
C PHE A 138 -10.88 11.93 14.71
N THR A 139 -10.56 10.84 15.37
CA THR A 139 -11.06 9.54 14.98
C THR A 139 -11.54 8.80 16.23
N ALA A 140 -12.65 8.08 16.08
CA ALA A 140 -13.23 7.27 17.13
C ALA A 140 -13.48 5.87 16.57
N ASN A 141 -12.97 4.86 17.27
CA ASN A 141 -12.96 3.46 16.83
C ASN A 141 -12.29 3.30 15.45
N ASP A 142 -11.22 4.08 15.25
CA ASP A 142 -10.46 4.12 14.01
C ASP A 142 -9.04 3.71 14.32
N ASP A 143 -8.80 2.40 14.26
CA ASP A 143 -7.45 1.97 14.00
C ASP A 143 -7.19 2.30 12.52
N GLU A 144 -6.68 3.51 12.26
CA GLU A 144 -6.24 3.96 10.92
C GLU A 144 -5.17 3.00 10.31
N ASP A 145 -4.67 2.11 11.16
CA ASP A 145 -3.66 1.11 10.92
C ASP A 145 -4.23 -0.29 10.61
N PHE A 146 -5.45 -0.60 11.01
CA PHE A 146 -6.09 -1.85 10.62
C PHE A 146 -6.96 -1.54 9.41
N ASP A 147 -6.36 -1.69 8.23
CA ASP A 147 -7.13 -1.86 7.00
C ASP A 147 -7.80 -3.24 7.08
N VAL A 148 -8.90 -3.28 7.84
CA VAL A 148 -9.84 -4.40 7.98
C VAL A 148 -10.23 -4.94 6.59
N ASP A 149 -10.12 -4.09 5.57
CA ASP A 149 -10.48 -4.39 4.19
C ASP A 149 -9.49 -5.30 3.46
N ARG A 150 -8.23 -5.35 3.92
CA ARG A 150 -7.14 -6.05 3.24
C ARG A 150 -6.60 -7.23 4.01
N ARG A 151 -7.13 -7.57 5.19
CA ARG A 151 -6.75 -8.77 5.93
C ARG A 151 -7.99 -9.65 6.02
N GLY A 152 -7.93 -10.89 5.53
CA GLY A 152 -8.99 -11.88 5.82
C GLY A 152 -9.17 -12.21 7.30
N ASN A 153 -8.33 -11.63 8.16
CA ASN A 153 -8.39 -11.62 9.62
C ASN A 153 -9.07 -10.37 10.22
N ALA A 154 -9.78 -9.57 9.41
CA ALA A 154 -10.65 -8.47 9.81
C ALA A 154 -11.49 -8.71 11.09
N LEU A 155 -11.87 -9.97 11.29
CA LEU A 155 -12.78 -10.43 12.33
C LEU A 155 -12.04 -11.06 13.53
N ASN A 156 -10.71 -11.21 13.45
CA ASN A 156 -9.86 -11.83 14.46
C ASN A 156 -9.11 -10.82 15.34
N SER A 157 -9.15 -9.52 15.02
CA SER A 157 -8.65 -8.48 15.92
C SER A 157 -9.67 -8.24 17.03
N ARG A 158 -9.57 -9.05 18.09
CA ARG A 158 -10.09 -8.76 19.43
C ARG A 158 -9.11 -7.82 20.12
N ASP A 159 -9.13 -6.54 19.75
CA ASP A 159 -8.84 -5.46 20.69
C ASP A 159 -9.97 -4.46 20.49
N ASP A 160 -10.89 -4.50 21.44
CA ASP A 160 -12.25 -3.96 21.38
C ASP A 160 -12.36 -2.75 22.34
N ASP A 161 -11.27 -2.00 22.48
CA ASP A 161 -11.30 -0.76 23.23
C ASP A 161 -11.66 0.36 22.27
N SER A 162 -12.87 0.88 22.45
CA SER A 162 -13.40 2.02 21.72
C SER A 162 -12.56 3.26 22.04
N GLU A 163 -11.49 3.47 21.27
CA GLU A 163 -10.57 4.56 21.51
C GLU A 163 -10.90 5.80 20.66
N ILE A 164 -10.78 6.96 21.30
CA ILE A 164 -10.89 8.26 20.65
C ILE A 164 -9.48 8.82 20.54
N THR A 165 -9.01 9.00 19.31
CA THR A 165 -7.71 9.58 19.00
C THR A 165 -7.90 10.98 18.40
N GLY A 166 -7.18 11.96 18.95
CA GLY A 166 -6.98 13.27 18.34
C GLY A 166 -5.55 13.40 17.86
N SER A 167 -5.33 13.80 16.61
CA SER A 167 -3.98 13.96 16.07
C SER A 167 -3.81 15.19 15.20
N LEU A 168 -2.58 15.68 15.19
CA LEU A 168 -2.12 16.78 14.36
C LEU A 168 -1.19 16.19 13.29
N GLN A 169 -1.49 16.49 12.03
CA GLN A 169 -0.65 16.10 10.90
C GLN A 169 -0.08 17.35 10.25
N TYR A 170 1.24 17.34 10.04
CA TYR A 170 1.98 18.39 9.37
C TYR A 170 2.68 17.87 8.12
N PHE A 171 2.43 18.50 6.97
CA PHE A 171 3.10 18.16 5.71
C PHE A 171 4.42 18.91 5.58
N LEU A 172 5.54 18.18 5.66
CA LEU A 172 6.88 18.72 5.45
C LEU A 172 7.14 18.97 3.96
N LYS A 173 6.68 18.04 3.11
CA LYS A 173 6.78 18.14 1.66
C LYS A 173 5.59 17.44 1.02
N GLN A 174 4.92 18.12 0.09
CA GLN A 174 3.80 17.56 -0.64
C GLN A 174 3.91 17.99 -2.10
N THR A 175 4.30 17.04 -2.95
CA THR A 175 4.29 17.16 -4.41
C THR A 175 3.52 15.98 -4.99
N GLU A 176 3.33 15.97 -6.31
CA GLU A 176 2.65 14.85 -6.99
C GLU A 176 3.39 13.53 -6.78
N LYS A 177 4.73 13.53 -6.89
CA LYS A 177 5.57 12.32 -6.77
C LYS A 177 6.04 11.99 -5.34
N LEU A 178 6.07 12.98 -4.44
CA LEU A 178 6.66 12.82 -3.11
C LEU A 178 5.79 13.45 -2.02
N ASN A 179 5.48 12.68 -0.98
CA ASN A 179 4.80 13.16 0.21
C ASN A 179 5.58 12.78 1.46
N ILE A 180 5.86 13.75 2.33
CA ILE A 180 6.48 13.56 3.63
C ILE A 180 5.65 14.32 4.66
N SER A 181 5.15 13.61 5.66
CA SER A 181 4.36 14.17 6.74
C SER A 181 4.83 13.69 8.10
N ALA A 182 4.74 14.55 9.10
CA ALA A 182 4.86 14.18 10.50
C ALA A 182 3.47 14.22 11.14
N SER A 183 3.24 13.35 12.10
CA SER A 183 2.01 13.34 12.88
C SER A 183 2.32 13.17 14.35
N ALA A 184 1.56 13.83 15.21
CA ALA A 184 1.56 13.56 16.64
C ALA A 184 0.10 13.50 17.11
N GLY A 185 -0.23 12.53 17.95
CA GLY A 185 -1.59 12.38 18.44
C GLY A 185 -1.63 11.83 19.85
N LEU A 186 -2.83 11.87 20.40
CA LEU A 186 -3.17 11.42 21.72
C LEU A 186 -4.46 10.60 21.64
N SER A 187 -4.43 9.44 22.28
CA SER A 187 -5.59 8.62 22.58
C SER A 187 -5.89 8.70 24.08
N THR A 188 -6.88 7.95 24.53
CA THR A 188 -7.22 7.81 25.95
C THR A 188 -6.14 7.03 26.72
N SER A 189 -5.44 6.12 26.04
CA SER A 189 -4.46 5.17 26.58
C SER A 189 -3.01 5.54 26.26
N TYR A 190 -2.75 6.16 25.10
CA TYR A 190 -1.39 6.45 24.63
C TYR A 190 -1.20 7.82 23.98
N LEU A 191 0.06 8.24 23.87
CA LEU A 191 0.50 9.29 22.96
C LEU A 191 1.30 8.65 21.83
N TYR A 192 1.25 9.25 20.65
CA TYR A 192 2.09 8.81 19.54
C TYR A 192 2.72 9.98 18.78
N ALA A 193 3.87 9.69 18.19
CA ALA A 193 4.50 10.53 17.19
C ALA A 193 4.95 9.67 16.01
N GLY A 194 4.90 10.21 14.80
CA GLY A 194 5.23 9.45 13.61
C GLY A 194 5.65 10.28 12.43
N LEU A 195 6.34 9.60 11.52
CA LEU A 195 6.76 10.08 10.22
C LEU A 195 6.18 9.18 9.15
N ARG A 196 5.75 9.78 8.05
CA ARG A 196 5.30 9.06 6.86
C ARG A 196 6.03 9.61 5.65
N TYR A 197 6.52 8.69 4.84
CA TYR A 197 7.11 8.92 3.53
C TYR A 197 6.27 8.21 2.47
N ARG A 198 6.05 8.86 1.33
CA ARG A 198 5.54 8.23 0.11
C ARG A 198 6.29 8.73 -1.11
N GLY A 199 6.78 7.81 -1.91
CA GLY A 199 7.41 8.07 -3.21
C GLY A 199 6.65 7.35 -4.33
N LEU A 200 6.45 8.04 -5.45
CA LEU A 200 5.96 7.46 -6.71
C LEU A 200 7.13 7.24 -7.67
N TYR A 201 7.16 6.06 -8.28
CA TYR A 201 8.18 5.63 -9.22
C TYR A 201 7.53 5.18 -10.52
N ASP A 202 8.05 5.64 -11.63
CA ASP A 202 7.49 5.36 -12.95
C ASP A 202 8.29 4.28 -13.66
N TYR A 203 7.59 3.24 -14.15
CA TYR A 203 8.15 2.14 -14.91
C TYR A 203 7.36 1.92 -16.22
N GLY A 204 6.89 3.02 -16.83
CA GLY A 204 6.16 3.02 -18.09
C GLY A 204 4.72 2.62 -17.92
N SER A 205 4.34 1.44 -18.40
CA SER A 205 2.96 0.97 -18.18
C SER A 205 2.64 0.63 -16.72
N TRP A 206 3.64 0.66 -15.85
CA TRP A 206 3.54 0.35 -14.43
C TRP A 206 3.90 1.57 -13.57
N GLN A 207 3.10 1.80 -12.54
CA GLN A 207 3.33 2.81 -11.52
C GLN A 207 3.71 2.11 -10.21
N GLY A 208 4.91 2.39 -9.72
CA GLY A 208 5.36 2.03 -8.39
C GLY A 208 4.97 3.08 -7.36
N ARG A 209 4.59 2.64 -6.16
CA ARG A 209 4.35 3.50 -5.00
C ARG A 209 4.93 2.85 -3.76
N PHE A 210 5.97 3.47 -3.20
CA PHE A 210 6.48 3.07 -1.90
C PHE A 210 5.92 3.98 -0.81
N THR A 211 5.37 3.38 0.24
CA THR A 211 4.91 4.08 1.44
C THR A 211 5.63 3.48 2.63
N SER A 212 6.22 4.33 3.46
CA SER A 212 6.82 3.93 4.74
C SER A 212 6.27 4.81 5.85
N ARG A 213 5.86 4.20 6.94
CA ARG A 213 5.36 4.85 8.15
C ARG A 213 6.19 4.34 9.31
N PHE A 214 6.71 5.27 10.09
CA PHE A 214 7.41 4.99 11.33
C PHE A 214 6.70 5.72 12.46
N ARG A 215 6.33 5.00 13.51
CA ARG A 215 5.63 5.55 14.68
C ARG A 215 6.31 5.10 15.96
N TYR A 216 6.16 5.91 16.98
CA TYR A 216 6.44 5.56 18.36
C TYR A 216 5.18 5.80 19.18
N TYR A 217 4.76 4.77 19.90
CA TYR A 217 3.65 4.79 20.85
C TYR A 217 4.19 4.67 22.27
N THR A 218 3.55 5.34 23.23
CA THR A 218 4.02 5.32 24.62
C THR A 218 3.77 4.01 25.36
N ASP A 219 2.82 3.21 24.89
CA ASP A 219 2.42 1.91 25.41
C ASP A 219 3.05 0.74 24.65
N ASP A 220 3.12 0.83 23.31
CA ASP A 220 3.56 -0.29 22.45
C ASP A 220 4.94 -0.10 21.77
N GLY A 221 5.62 1.02 22.04
CA GLY A 221 6.97 1.28 21.52
C GLY A 221 7.00 1.62 20.03
N PHE A 222 8.08 1.21 19.34
CA PHE A 222 8.28 1.52 17.93
C PHE A 222 7.50 0.63 16.97
N GLU A 223 7.00 1.24 15.90
CA GLU A 223 6.32 0.58 14.80
C GLU A 223 6.88 1.06 13.46
N SER A 224 7.08 0.14 12.52
CA SER A 224 7.43 0.42 11.13
C SER A 224 6.55 -0.37 10.18
N ARG A 225 5.86 0.35 9.29
CA ARG A 225 5.01 -0.23 8.25
C ARG A 225 5.50 0.20 6.89
N ASN A 226 5.76 -0.78 6.03
CA ASN A 226 6.28 -0.55 4.70
C ASN A 226 5.35 -1.22 3.70
N GLN A 227 5.00 -0.48 2.67
CA GLN A 227 4.13 -0.94 1.60
C GLN A 227 4.72 -0.56 0.25
N TYR A 228 4.72 -1.49 -0.67
CA TYR A 228 5.08 -1.25 -2.07
C TYR A 228 3.94 -1.72 -2.97
N ASP A 229 3.33 -0.76 -3.68
CA ASP A 229 2.32 -1.03 -4.69
C ASP A 229 2.94 -0.95 -6.08
N LEU A 230 2.59 -1.91 -6.92
CA LEU A 230 2.92 -1.91 -8.34
C LEU A 230 1.62 -2.03 -9.14
N GLU A 231 1.29 -0.96 -9.85
CA GLU A 231 -0.03 -0.75 -10.44
C GLU A 231 0.05 -0.62 -11.96
N ARG A 232 -0.95 -1.12 -12.66
CA ARG A 232 -1.08 -0.96 -14.11
C ARG A 232 -2.53 -0.91 -14.53
N LYS A 233 -2.84 0.05 -15.41
CA LYS A 233 -4.12 0.05 -16.13
C LYS A 233 -4.09 -1.05 -17.19
N VAL A 234 -4.90 -2.09 -17.01
CA VAL A 234 -4.98 -3.25 -17.91
C VAL A 234 -5.88 -2.95 -19.10
N SER A 235 -6.95 -2.20 -18.86
CA SER A 235 -7.83 -1.66 -19.89
C SER A 235 -8.53 -0.40 -19.38
N GLU A 236 -9.45 0.17 -20.15
CA GLU A 236 -10.19 1.36 -19.73
C GLU A 236 -10.89 1.16 -18.39
N LYS A 237 -11.48 -0.01 -18.14
CA LYS A 237 -12.27 -0.30 -16.93
C LYS A 237 -11.53 -1.11 -15.86
N PHE A 238 -10.31 -1.55 -16.16
CA PHE A 238 -9.57 -2.46 -15.28
C PHE A 238 -8.21 -1.89 -14.87
N LEU A 239 -7.97 -1.86 -13.55
CA LEU A 239 -6.66 -1.56 -12.98
C LEU A 239 -6.22 -2.74 -12.13
N PHE A 240 -5.00 -3.21 -12.38
CA PHE A 240 -4.37 -4.27 -11.62
C PHE A 240 -3.35 -3.65 -10.65
N ARG A 241 -3.29 -4.17 -9.43
CA ARG A 241 -2.34 -3.77 -8.40
C ARG A 241 -1.78 -5.01 -7.73
N THR A 242 -0.47 -5.06 -7.59
CA THR A 242 0.22 -5.95 -6.66
C THR A 242 0.69 -5.12 -5.48
N THR A 243 0.36 -5.53 -4.27
CA THR A 243 0.75 -4.87 -3.03
C THR A 243 1.60 -5.81 -2.20
N LEU A 244 2.79 -5.33 -1.82
CA LEU A 244 3.68 -5.96 -0.85
C LEU A 244 3.63 -5.16 0.44
N GLU A 245 3.35 -5.81 1.57
CA GLU A 245 3.31 -5.17 2.88
C GLU A 245 4.28 -5.86 3.82
N ALA A 246 4.97 -5.09 4.67
CA ALA A 246 5.81 -5.59 5.75
C ALA A 246 5.66 -4.70 6.98
N ASN A 247 5.25 -5.30 8.09
CA ASN A 247 4.97 -4.62 9.35
C ASN A 247 5.92 -5.16 10.43
N TRP A 248 6.53 -4.25 11.17
CA TRP A 248 7.39 -4.56 12.30
C TRP A 248 6.92 -3.72 13.49
N GLU A 249 6.77 -4.37 14.63
CA GLU A 249 6.33 -3.80 15.90
C GLU A 249 7.36 -4.25 16.95
N GLU A 250 7.78 -3.34 17.84
CA GLU A 250 8.82 -3.62 18.85
C GLU A 250 8.39 -4.73 19.82
N GLU A 251 7.14 -4.68 20.30
CA GLU A 251 6.58 -5.63 21.26
C GLU A 251 6.15 -6.97 20.62
N ARG A 252 6.19 -7.09 19.29
CA ARG A 252 5.76 -8.30 18.57
C ARG A 252 6.91 -9.05 17.95
N ASN A 253 6.96 -10.35 18.20
CA ASN A 253 7.94 -11.21 17.57
C ASN A 253 7.65 -11.45 16.08
N GLY A 254 8.67 -11.21 15.26
CA GLY A 254 8.65 -11.45 13.82
C GLY A 254 8.15 -10.25 13.02
N VAL A 255 7.99 -10.46 11.72
CA VAL A 255 7.61 -9.42 10.75
C VAL A 255 6.44 -9.98 9.93
N PRO A 256 5.19 -9.68 10.32
CA PRO A 256 4.03 -9.95 9.48
C PRO A 256 4.17 -9.24 8.12
N HIS A 257 3.97 -9.98 7.04
CA HIS A 257 4.05 -9.44 5.69
C HIS A 257 3.03 -10.11 4.78
N ALA A 258 2.68 -9.44 3.69
CA ALA A 258 1.67 -9.92 2.77
C ALA A 258 2.01 -9.63 1.31
N VAL A 259 1.48 -10.48 0.43
CA VAL A 259 1.44 -10.26 -1.01
C VAL A 259 -0.01 -10.32 -1.43
N ILE A 260 -0.52 -9.20 -1.95
CA ILE A 260 -1.93 -9.03 -2.30
C ILE A 260 -2.02 -8.67 -3.77
N PHE A 261 -2.84 -9.41 -4.51
CA PHE A 261 -3.21 -9.11 -5.88
C PHE A 261 -4.62 -8.56 -5.91
N SER A 262 -4.80 -7.41 -6.56
CA SER A 262 -6.05 -6.69 -6.63
C SER A 262 -6.38 -6.37 -8.08
N LEU A 263 -7.58 -6.71 -8.53
CA LEU A 263 -8.11 -6.31 -9.82
C LEU A 263 -9.35 -5.44 -9.60
N TYR A 264 -9.21 -4.15 -9.88
CA TYR A 264 -10.30 -3.20 -9.83
C TYR A 264 -11.05 -3.23 -11.16
N HIS A 265 -12.37 -3.34 -11.10
CA HIS A 265 -13.28 -3.33 -12.24
C HIS A 265 -14.30 -2.20 -12.06
N VAL A 266 -14.12 -1.13 -12.82
CA VAL A 266 -15.00 0.04 -12.82
C VAL A 266 -16.20 -0.22 -13.70
N LEU A 267 -17.40 -0.30 -13.10
CA LEU A 267 -18.64 -0.50 -13.83
C LEU A 267 -19.17 0.83 -14.36
N ASN A 268 -19.19 1.85 -13.50
CA ASN A 268 -19.52 3.24 -13.81
C ASN A 268 -19.02 4.18 -12.68
N SER A 269 -19.45 5.45 -12.71
CA SER A 269 -19.07 6.48 -11.72
C SER A 269 -19.43 6.15 -10.28
N ASP A 270 -20.42 5.27 -10.10
CA ASP A 270 -21.09 5.02 -8.83
C ASP A 270 -20.91 3.59 -8.36
N ARG A 271 -20.32 2.71 -9.18
CA ARG A 271 -20.21 1.27 -8.90
C ARG A 271 -18.88 0.73 -9.39
N ALA A 272 -18.20 0.00 -8.51
CA ALA A 272 -17.02 -0.78 -8.88
C ALA A 272 -17.00 -2.11 -8.11
N ILE A 273 -16.31 -3.08 -8.71
CA ILE A 273 -16.00 -4.36 -8.09
C ILE A 273 -14.49 -4.43 -7.92
N LEU A 274 -14.04 -4.95 -6.77
CA LEU A 274 -12.65 -5.30 -6.53
C LEU A 274 -12.55 -6.80 -6.27
N TYR A 275 -11.69 -7.47 -7.03
CA TYR A 275 -11.33 -8.87 -6.83
C TYR A 275 -9.96 -8.94 -6.17
N GLU A 276 -9.83 -9.73 -5.10
CA GLU A 276 -8.62 -9.81 -4.32
C GLU A 276 -8.17 -11.24 -4.05
N ALA A 277 -6.86 -11.44 -4.08
CA ALA A 277 -6.19 -12.65 -3.63
C ALA A 277 -4.98 -12.25 -2.78
N GLY A 278 -5.04 -12.54 -1.48
CA GLY A 278 -4.01 -12.17 -0.50
C GLY A 278 -3.34 -13.40 0.10
N ASN A 279 -2.03 -13.36 0.25
CA ASN A 279 -1.26 -14.33 1.04
C ASN A 279 -0.59 -13.59 2.20
N TYR A 280 -0.82 -14.06 3.42
CA TYR A 280 -0.30 -13.47 4.66
C TYR A 280 0.71 -14.41 5.28
N LEU A 281 1.83 -13.86 5.69
CA LEU A 281 2.98 -14.60 6.15
C LEU A 281 3.53 -13.96 7.42
N GLN A 282 4.21 -14.76 8.23
CA GLN A 282 4.90 -14.30 9.42
C GLN A 282 6.25 -15.00 9.54
N THR A 283 7.26 -14.29 10.03
CA THR A 283 8.63 -14.82 10.18
C THR A 283 8.86 -15.57 11.49
N SER A 284 8.01 -15.38 12.49
CA SER A 284 8.09 -16.00 13.82
C SER A 284 6.88 -16.88 14.11
N PRO A 285 7.03 -18.03 14.81
CA PRO A 285 8.28 -18.63 15.29
C PRO A 285 9.15 -19.25 14.18
N SER A 286 8.59 -19.42 12.99
CA SER A 286 9.30 -19.79 11.77
C SER A 286 8.59 -19.17 10.57
N TYR A 287 9.28 -19.00 9.46
CA TYR A 287 8.69 -18.44 8.25
C TYR A 287 7.56 -19.32 7.72
N GLN A 288 6.33 -18.80 7.73
CA GLN A 288 5.16 -19.57 7.36
C GLN A 288 4.05 -18.69 6.77
N LEU A 289 3.29 -19.29 5.85
CA LEU A 289 2.01 -18.78 5.38
C LEU A 289 0.96 -18.98 6.48
N THR A 290 0.41 -17.89 6.99
CA THR A 290 -0.60 -17.88 8.05
C THR A 290 -2.01 -17.92 7.50
N ASP A 291 -2.27 -17.29 6.36
CA ASP A 291 -3.58 -17.30 5.71
C ASP A 291 -3.47 -17.03 4.20
N THR A 292 -4.43 -17.55 3.44
CA THR A 292 -4.68 -17.21 2.04
C THR A 292 -6.14 -16.81 1.91
N VAL A 293 -6.40 -15.64 1.34
CA VAL A 293 -7.72 -15.02 1.31
C VAL A 293 -8.09 -14.69 -0.12
N PHE A 294 -9.32 -15.02 -0.50
CA PHE A 294 -9.92 -14.56 -1.74
C PHE A 294 -11.16 -13.73 -1.41
N GLY A 295 -11.22 -12.52 -1.95
CA GLY A 295 -12.28 -11.57 -1.67
C GLY A 295 -12.90 -11.01 -2.94
N LEU A 296 -14.18 -10.67 -2.85
CA LEU A 296 -14.84 -9.83 -3.82
C LEU A 296 -15.49 -8.68 -3.05
N ARG A 297 -15.24 -7.44 -3.44
CA ARG A 297 -15.87 -6.25 -2.85
C ARG A 297 -16.70 -5.54 -3.90
N TYR A 298 -18.01 -5.55 -3.73
CA TYR A 298 -18.92 -4.74 -4.53
C TYR A 298 -19.23 -3.46 -3.76
N ARG A 299 -18.83 -2.32 -4.32
CA ARG A 299 -19.02 -1.01 -3.70
C ARG A 299 -19.87 -0.13 -4.61
N GLN A 300 -20.89 0.49 -4.02
CA GLN A 300 -21.88 1.27 -4.76
C GLN A 300 -22.31 2.51 -3.98
N ARG A 301 -22.34 3.67 -4.65
CA ARG A 301 -23.11 4.83 -4.21
C ARG A 301 -24.61 4.58 -4.39
N PHE A 302 -25.39 4.88 -3.35
CA PHE A 302 -26.82 4.63 -3.37
C PHE A 302 -27.58 5.87 -2.87
N TYR A 303 -28.71 6.19 -3.52
CA TYR A 303 -29.62 7.30 -3.18
C TYR A 303 -29.04 8.72 -3.32
N ARG A 304 -27.82 8.97 -2.82
CA ARG A 304 -27.08 10.24 -2.87
C ARG A 304 -25.58 9.96 -3.00
N ASP A 305 -24.85 10.93 -3.54
CA ASP A 305 -23.41 10.77 -3.82
C ASP A 305 -22.53 10.62 -2.57
N TRP A 306 -23.05 11.04 -1.41
CA TRP A 306 -22.40 10.94 -0.11
C TRP A 306 -22.70 9.66 0.66
N LEU A 307 -23.56 8.78 0.11
CA LEU A 307 -23.95 7.51 0.72
C LEU A 307 -23.41 6.33 -0.09
N VAL A 308 -22.65 5.47 0.58
CA VAL A 308 -22.01 4.30 -0.06
C VAL A 308 -22.37 3.03 0.70
N THR A 309 -22.69 1.97 -0.04
CA THR A 309 -22.77 0.60 0.48
C THR A 309 -21.59 -0.20 -0.04
N GLU A 310 -21.07 -1.11 0.77
CA GLU A 310 -20.17 -2.16 0.32
C GLU A 310 -20.65 -3.52 0.81
N VAL A 311 -20.59 -4.52 -0.07
CA VAL A 311 -20.79 -5.91 0.27
C VAL A 311 -19.57 -6.68 -0.19
N ALA A 312 -18.93 -7.36 0.77
CA ALA A 312 -17.63 -7.97 0.61
C ALA A 312 -17.66 -9.44 1.07
N PRO A 313 -18.16 -10.38 0.25
CA PRO A 313 -17.95 -11.80 0.50
C PRO A 313 -16.47 -12.15 0.38
N GLN A 314 -16.01 -13.03 1.27
CA GLN A 314 -14.64 -13.53 1.27
C GLN A 314 -14.59 -14.99 1.68
N ILE A 315 -13.51 -15.64 1.30
CA ILE A 315 -13.13 -16.97 1.75
C ILE A 315 -11.67 -16.92 2.20
N SER A 316 -11.37 -17.55 3.32
CA SER A 316 -10.01 -17.68 3.83
C SER A 316 -9.65 -19.14 4.12
N PHE A 317 -8.34 -19.39 4.19
CA PHE A 317 -7.75 -20.70 4.44
C PHE A 317 -6.70 -20.57 5.56
N PRO A 318 -7.11 -20.18 6.78
CA PRO A 318 -6.19 -19.86 7.85
C PRO A 318 -5.50 -21.11 8.38
N LYS A 319 -4.22 -20.97 8.71
CA LYS A 319 -3.41 -22.04 9.32
C LYS A 319 -4.03 -22.55 10.63
N GLU A 320 -4.61 -21.67 11.43
CA GLU A 320 -5.25 -22.01 12.71
C GLU A 320 -6.39 -23.02 12.58
N HIS A 321 -7.05 -23.05 11.42
CA HIS A 321 -8.08 -24.04 11.10
C HIS A 321 -7.59 -25.07 10.09
N ASP A 322 -6.31 -25.44 10.13
CA ASP A 322 -5.70 -26.43 9.23
C ASP A 322 -5.89 -26.12 7.73
N ARG A 323 -5.96 -24.83 7.39
CA ARG A 323 -6.28 -24.34 6.04
C ARG A 323 -7.63 -24.86 5.51
N ASN A 324 -8.59 -25.12 6.40
CA ASN A 324 -9.95 -25.43 6.02
C ASN A 324 -10.64 -24.21 5.42
N PHE A 325 -11.70 -24.46 4.64
CA PHE A 325 -12.53 -23.42 4.06
C PHE A 325 -13.31 -22.64 5.12
N VAL A 326 -13.03 -21.33 5.19
CA VAL A 326 -13.66 -20.37 6.12
C VAL A 326 -14.32 -19.25 5.32
N PRO A 327 -15.64 -19.32 5.05
CA PRO A 327 -16.38 -18.24 4.40
C PRO A 327 -16.68 -17.11 5.38
N GLY A 328 -16.72 -15.89 4.87
CA GLY A 328 -17.18 -14.71 5.59
C GLY A 328 -17.84 -13.70 4.65
N ILE A 329 -18.55 -12.75 5.25
CA ILE A 329 -19.14 -11.62 4.54
C ILE A 329 -19.06 -10.37 5.41
N ILE A 330 -18.65 -9.26 4.80
CA ILE A 330 -18.62 -7.95 5.42
C ILE A 330 -19.61 -7.04 4.67
N VAL A 331 -20.39 -6.27 5.42
CA VAL A 331 -21.28 -5.24 4.90
C VAL A 331 -20.88 -3.91 5.52
N LYS A 332 -20.77 -2.87 4.69
CA LYS A 332 -20.45 -1.52 5.14
C LYS A 332 -21.46 -0.53 4.63
N LEU A 333 -21.80 0.42 5.49
CA LEU A 333 -22.54 1.63 5.14
C LEU A 333 -21.69 2.83 5.52
N GLU A 334 -21.43 3.70 4.56
CA GLU A 334 -20.62 4.91 4.74
C GLU A 334 -21.44 6.15 4.36
N ALA A 335 -21.34 7.16 5.21
CA ALA A 335 -21.81 8.51 4.94
C ALA A 335 -20.62 9.47 5.02
N GLU A 336 -20.36 10.19 3.92
CA GLU A 336 -19.26 11.16 3.81
C GLU A 336 -19.80 12.58 3.66
N PHE A 337 -19.37 13.48 4.53
CA PHE A 337 -19.75 14.89 4.50
C PHE A 337 -18.51 15.76 4.30
N GLY A 338 -18.66 16.87 3.57
CA GLY A 338 -17.55 17.76 3.25
C GLY A 338 -17.24 17.75 1.76
N TYR A 339 -15.96 17.86 1.39
CA TYR A 339 -15.56 18.03 0.00
C TYR A 339 -16.17 16.99 -0.96
N THR A 340 -16.91 17.46 -1.96
CA THR A 340 -17.48 16.64 -3.03
C THR A 340 -16.86 17.05 -4.37
N SER A 341 -15.98 16.23 -4.97
CA SER A 341 -15.58 16.39 -6.38
C SER A 341 -15.45 15.08 -7.15
N TYR A 342 -16.26 14.08 -6.81
CA TYR A 342 -16.09 12.74 -7.35
C TYR A 342 -16.51 12.60 -8.82
N GLU A 343 -17.53 13.34 -9.28
CA GLU A 343 -18.02 13.22 -10.66
C GLU A 343 -17.06 13.84 -11.70
N GLN A 344 -16.40 14.94 -11.37
CA GLN A 344 -15.61 15.70 -12.33
C GLN A 344 -14.29 14.99 -12.69
N GLN A 345 -13.74 14.18 -11.78
CA GLN A 345 -12.55 13.37 -12.02
C GLN A 345 -12.85 12.13 -12.86
N PHE A 346 -14.02 11.52 -12.70
CA PHE A 346 -14.36 10.26 -13.35
C PHE A 346 -14.36 10.35 -14.89
N ARG A 347 -15.01 11.36 -15.47
CA ARG A 347 -15.20 11.50 -16.92
C ARG A 347 -13.89 11.70 -17.69
N ASN A 348 -12.86 12.22 -17.03
CA ASN A 348 -11.55 12.44 -17.64
C ASN A 348 -10.66 11.19 -17.62
N ILE A 349 -10.96 10.23 -16.74
CA ILE A 349 -10.12 9.04 -16.49
C ILE A 349 -10.69 7.81 -17.21
N PHE A 350 -12.03 7.69 -17.21
CA PHE A 350 -12.78 6.59 -17.77
C PHE A 350 -13.67 7.10 -18.90
N SER A 351 -13.20 6.99 -20.14
CA SER A 351 -14.04 7.12 -21.33
C SER A 351 -14.86 5.84 -21.47
N PHE A 352 -16.17 5.99 -21.66
CA PHE A 352 -17.09 4.89 -21.95
C PHE A 352 -17.65 5.02 -23.35
#